data_AF-A0A936I708-F1
#
_entry.id   AF-A0A936I708-F1
#
_cell.length_a   1.000
_cell.length_b   1.000
_cell.length_c   1.000
_cell.angle_alpha   90.00
_cell.angle_beta   90.00
_cell.angle_gamma   90.00
#
_symmetry.space_group_name_H-M   'P 1'
#
loop_
_entity.id
_entity.type
_entity.pdbx_description
1 polymer ?
#
loop_
_entity_poly.entity_id
_entity_poly.type
_entity_poly.pdbx_seq_one_letter_code
_entity_poly.pdbx_strand_id
1 'polypeptide(L)'
;MDLLGYLSVMAMSIVKFFFSGLYSYQFGNTYLETVLLTGAGGAIGMLVFYFTGTRVLEWFRLRYLRRAALAKARGQQPKRIFTRTNRGIVRIKHGYGIIGLAAIAPPILSVPITAILAAKYFRHDRRTLPFLIGSVVLWSFVLSAGWLFSR
;
A
#
# COMPACT_ATOMS: atom_id res chain seq x y z
N MET A 1 -16.61 15.63 -15.53
CA MET A 1 -15.54 14.89 -16.23
C MET A 1 -16.14 13.70 -16.95
N ASP A 2 -15.47 13.20 -17.99
CA ASP A 2 -15.85 11.95 -18.65
C ASP A 2 -15.40 10.72 -17.84
N LEU A 3 -16.00 9.56 -18.12
CA LEU A 3 -15.74 8.30 -17.41
C LEU A 3 -14.24 7.94 -17.33
N LEU A 4 -13.49 8.17 -18.42
CA LEU A 4 -12.05 7.90 -18.47
C LEU A 4 -11.26 8.73 -17.47
N GLY A 5 -11.68 9.97 -17.23
CA GLY A 5 -11.04 10.84 -16.26
C GLY A 5 -11.30 10.39 -14.81
N TYR A 6 -12.50 9.88 -14.51
CA TYR A 6 -12.77 9.28 -13.20
C TYR A 6 -11.91 8.03 -12.98
N LEU A 7 -11.78 7.18 -14.00
CA LEU A 7 -10.94 5.98 -13.92
C LEU A 7 -9.45 6.31 -13.80
N SER A 8 -8.96 7.37 -14.45
CA SER A 8 -7.55 7.78 -14.33
C SER A 8 -7.22 8.30 -12.93
N VAL A 9 -8.11 9.06 -12.30
CA VAL A 9 -7.95 9.51 -10.90
C VAL A 9 -7.93 8.31 -9.96
N MET A 10 -8.84 7.34 -10.15
CA MET A 10 -8.84 6.11 -9.37
C MET A 10 -7.55 5.31 -9.57
N ALA A 11 -7.08 5.13 -10.81
CA ALA A 11 -5.81 4.46 -11.09
C ALA A 11 -4.61 5.18 -10.44
N MET A 12 -4.60 6.52 -10.47
CA MET A 12 -3.58 7.32 -9.80
C MET A 12 -3.63 7.12 -8.27
N SER A 13 -4.81 7.04 -7.67
CA SER A 13 -4.95 6.77 -6.23
C SER A 13 -4.43 5.38 -5.86
N ILE A 14 -4.58 4.40 -6.74
CA ILE A 14 -4.06 3.04 -6.56
C ILE A 14 -2.52 3.03 -6.63
N VAL A 15 -1.91 3.73 -7.59
CA VAL A 15 -0.44 3.67 -7.77
C VAL A 15 0.29 4.65 -6.84
N LYS A 16 -0.23 5.88 -6.72
CA LYS A 16 0.42 6.99 -6.02
C LYS A 16 -0.61 7.88 -5.34
N PHE A 17 -1.24 7.32 -4.30
CA PHE A 17 -2.27 7.93 -3.48
C PHE A 17 -2.00 9.38 -3.08
N PHE A 18 -0.76 9.71 -2.65
CA PHE A 18 -0.38 11.06 -2.23
C PHE A 18 -0.73 12.15 -3.25
N PHE A 19 -0.48 11.92 -4.54
CA PHE A 19 -0.68 12.91 -5.60
C PHE A 19 -2.06 12.79 -6.28
N SER A 20 -2.88 11.82 -5.88
CA SER A 20 -4.17 11.58 -6.54
C SER A 20 -5.18 12.71 -6.32
N GLY A 21 -5.12 13.39 -5.16
CA GLY A 21 -5.96 14.56 -4.89
C GLY A 21 -5.64 15.74 -5.80
N LEU A 22 -4.36 16.09 -5.92
CA LEU A 22 -3.89 17.12 -6.86
C LEU A 22 -4.30 16.79 -8.31
N TYR A 23 -4.10 15.55 -8.72
CA TYR A 23 -4.45 15.09 -10.06
C TYR A 23 -5.97 15.20 -10.32
N SER A 24 -6.81 14.88 -9.33
CA SER A 24 -8.27 15.06 -9.43
C SER A 24 -8.67 16.52 -9.61
N TYR A 25 -8.05 17.44 -8.88
CA TYR A 25 -8.35 18.88 -9.00
C TYR A 25 -7.95 19.48 -10.34
N GLN A 26 -6.90 18.97 -10.98
CA GLN A 26 -6.49 19.40 -12.33
C GLN A 26 -7.59 19.17 -13.39
N PHE A 27 -8.52 18.26 -13.12
CA PHE A 27 -9.68 18.03 -13.97
C PHE A 27 -10.95 18.76 -13.52
N GLY A 28 -10.84 19.67 -12.54
CA GLY A 28 -11.95 20.51 -12.08
C GLY A 28 -12.92 19.83 -11.11
N ASN A 29 -12.57 18.67 -10.55
CA ASN A 29 -13.41 18.01 -9.54
C ASN A 29 -13.57 18.85 -8.27
N THR A 30 -14.72 18.75 -7.64
CA THR A 30 -14.97 19.34 -6.32
C THR A 30 -14.21 18.58 -5.22
N TYR A 31 -14.15 19.17 -4.03
CA TYR A 31 -13.54 18.53 -2.85
C TYR A 31 -14.17 17.16 -2.57
N LEU A 32 -15.50 17.08 -2.55
CA LEU A 32 -16.21 15.83 -2.24
C LEU A 32 -15.99 14.77 -3.32
N GLU A 33 -16.06 15.14 -4.60
CA GLU A 33 -15.75 14.20 -5.70
C GLU A 33 -14.32 13.67 -5.58
N THR A 34 -13.36 14.54 -5.26
CA THR A 34 -11.95 14.15 -5.09
C THR A 34 -11.77 13.18 -3.91
N VAL A 35 -12.41 13.45 -2.77
CA VAL A 35 -12.39 12.54 -1.60
C VAL A 35 -13.00 11.18 -1.95
N LEU A 36 -14.14 11.17 -2.64
CA LEU A 36 -14.85 9.94 -3.00
C LEU A 36 -14.04 9.11 -4.01
N LEU A 37 -13.51 9.74 -5.06
CA LEU A 37 -12.74 9.06 -6.10
C LEU A 37 -11.43 8.50 -5.57
N THR A 38 -10.66 9.30 -4.83
CA THR A 38 -9.38 8.88 -4.28
C THR A 38 -9.57 7.85 -3.16
N GLY A 39 -10.58 8.04 -2.30
CA GLY A 39 -10.93 7.09 -1.25
C GLY A 39 -11.39 5.74 -1.82
N ALA A 40 -12.29 5.74 -2.80
CA ALA A 40 -12.78 4.51 -3.45
C ALA A 40 -11.65 3.80 -4.20
N GLY A 41 -10.89 4.52 -5.03
CA GLY A 41 -9.78 3.94 -5.77
C GLY A 41 -8.70 3.38 -4.85
N GLY A 42 -8.32 4.12 -3.80
CA GLY A 42 -7.36 3.67 -2.79
C GLY A 42 -7.85 2.43 -2.03
N ALA A 43 -9.14 2.39 -1.64
CA ALA A 43 -9.71 1.24 -0.94
C ALA A 43 -9.77 0.00 -1.83
N ILE A 44 -10.20 0.14 -3.07
CA ILE A 44 -10.21 -0.93 -4.08
C ILE A 44 -8.77 -1.43 -4.31
N GLY A 45 -7.82 -0.53 -4.51
CA GLY A 45 -6.41 -0.87 -4.65
C GLY A 45 -5.90 -1.66 -3.44
N MET A 46 -6.22 -1.21 -2.23
CA MET A 46 -5.81 -1.87 -1.00
C MET A 46 -6.35 -3.31 -0.94
N LEU A 47 -7.64 -3.51 -1.24
CA LEU A 47 -8.26 -4.84 -1.30
C LEU A 47 -7.55 -5.74 -2.32
N VAL A 48 -7.44 -5.28 -3.57
CA VAL A 48 -6.84 -6.05 -4.67
C VAL A 48 -5.41 -6.46 -4.34
N PHE A 49 -4.57 -5.51 -3.91
CA PHE A 49 -3.17 -5.79 -3.62
C PHE A 49 -2.95 -6.56 -2.32
N TYR A 50 -3.84 -6.43 -1.33
CA TYR A 50 -3.73 -7.21 -0.10
C TYR A 50 -3.99 -8.68 -0.37
N PHE A 51 -5.08 -9.01 -1.08
CA PHE A 51 -5.40 -10.40 -1.40
C PHE A 51 -4.41 -11.00 -2.39
N THR A 52 -4.07 -10.27 -3.46
CA THR A 52 -3.13 -10.74 -4.48
C THR A 52 -1.70 -10.79 -3.93
N GLY A 53 -1.35 -9.90 -3.01
CA GLY A 53 -0.04 -9.80 -2.39
C GLY A 53 0.40 -11.10 -1.72
N THR A 54 -0.51 -11.84 -1.10
CA THR A 54 -0.20 -13.14 -0.49
C THR A 54 0.36 -14.15 -1.51
N ARG A 55 -0.30 -14.27 -2.67
CA ARG A 55 0.12 -15.17 -3.75
C ARG A 55 1.43 -14.73 -4.39
N VAL A 56 1.57 -13.43 -4.64
CA VAL A 56 2.80 -12.84 -5.19
C VAL A 56 3.98 -13.09 -4.25
N LEU A 57 3.78 -12.90 -2.94
CA LEU A 57 4.82 -13.17 -1.94
C LEU A 57 5.21 -14.64 -1.85
N GLU A 58 4.23 -15.53 -1.93
CA GLU A 58 4.50 -16.97 -1.93
C GLU A 58 5.29 -17.38 -3.17
N TRP A 59 4.94 -16.85 -4.34
CA TRP A 59 5.71 -17.06 -5.56
C TRP A 59 7.15 -16.57 -5.43
N PHE A 60 7.37 -15.36 -4.89
CA PHE A 60 8.72 -14.85 -4.62
C PHE A 60 9.46 -15.69 -3.58
N ARG A 61 8.77 -16.19 -2.53
CA ARG A 61 9.34 -17.07 -1.51
C ARG A 61 9.81 -18.39 -2.11
N LEU A 62 8.98 -19.04 -2.92
CA LEU A 62 9.32 -20.29 -3.60
C LEU A 62 10.50 -20.09 -4.56
N ARG A 63 10.51 -18.99 -5.31
CA ARG A 63 11.63 -18.64 -6.19
C ARG A 63 12.92 -18.39 -5.41
N TYR A 64 12.83 -17.74 -4.24
CA TYR A 64 13.96 -17.55 -3.33
C TYR A 64 14.47 -18.88 -2.78
N LEU A 65 13.59 -19.77 -2.31
CA LEU A 65 13.96 -21.08 -1.78
C LEU A 65 14.65 -21.95 -2.84
N ARG A 66 14.14 -21.97 -4.09
CA ARG A 66 14.80 -22.67 -5.21
C ARG A 66 16.20 -22.14 -5.46
N ARG A 67 16.38 -20.81 -5.49
CA ARG A 67 17.70 -20.19 -5.65
C ARG A 67 18.63 -20.49 -4.47
N ALA A 68 18.11 -20.49 -3.25
CA ALA A 68 18.86 -20.82 -2.06
C ALA A 68 19.31 -22.30 -2.04
N ALA A 69 18.45 -23.23 -2.47
CA ALA A 69 18.79 -24.64 -2.60
C ALA A 69 19.89 -24.86 -3.65
N LEU A 70 19.80 -24.21 -4.82
CA LEU A 70 20.85 -24.23 -5.84
C LEU A 70 22.17 -23.63 -5.35
N ALA A 71 22.11 -22.52 -4.61
CA ALA A 71 23.29 -21.89 -4.02
C ALA A 71 23.97 -22.81 -2.99
N LYS A 72 23.18 -23.50 -2.15
CA LYS A 72 23.66 -24.50 -1.20
C LYS A 72 24.31 -25.70 -1.90
N ALA A 73 23.72 -26.20 -2.99
CA ALA A 73 24.31 -27.26 -3.82
C ALA A 73 25.64 -26.85 -4.48
N ARG A 74 25.84 -25.53 -4.71
CA ARG A 74 27.10 -24.95 -5.22
C ARG A 74 28.09 -24.55 -4.11
N GLY A 75 27.84 -24.92 -2.85
CA GLY A 75 28.71 -24.59 -1.71
C GLY A 75 28.71 -23.11 -1.29
N GLN A 76 27.76 -22.30 -1.76
CA GLN A 76 27.71 -20.87 -1.42
C GLN A 76 27.09 -20.65 -0.03
N GLN A 77 27.63 -19.66 0.70
CA GLN A 77 27.09 -19.32 2.02
C GLN A 77 25.65 -18.78 1.95
N PRO A 78 24.80 -19.15 2.92
CA PRO A 78 23.42 -18.69 2.96
C PRO A 78 23.34 -17.17 3.11
N LYS A 79 22.42 -16.53 2.38
CA LYS A 79 22.16 -15.10 2.52
C LYS A 79 21.65 -14.76 3.92
N ARG A 80 22.09 -13.64 4.47
CA ARG A 80 21.68 -13.15 5.79
C ARG A 80 20.17 -12.89 5.83
N ILE A 81 19.48 -13.57 6.75
CA ILE A 81 18.03 -13.45 6.94
C ILE A 81 17.67 -12.13 7.64
N PHE A 82 18.48 -11.67 8.60
CA PHE A 82 18.26 -10.42 9.35
C PHE A 82 19.10 -9.25 8.79
N THR A 83 18.66 -8.69 7.67
CA THR A 83 19.18 -7.44 7.10
C THR A 83 18.73 -6.22 7.92
N ARG A 84 19.40 -5.06 7.76
CA ARG A 84 19.04 -3.80 8.44
C ARG A 84 17.55 -3.45 8.21
N THR A 85 17.08 -3.64 6.97
CA THR A 85 15.68 -3.43 6.57
C THR A 85 14.72 -4.37 7.30
N ASN A 86 15.04 -5.67 7.39
CA ASN A 86 14.19 -6.63 8.10
C ASN A 86 14.09 -6.32 9.59
N ARG A 87 15.18 -5.86 10.23
CA ARG A 87 15.16 -5.44 11.64
C ARG A 87 14.29 -4.22 11.86
N GLY A 88 14.32 -3.24 10.94
CA GLY A 88 13.46 -2.06 10.99
C GLY A 88 11.97 -2.42 10.91
N ILE A 89 11.61 -3.30 9.97
CA ILE A 89 10.22 -3.76 9.82
C ILE A 89 9.74 -4.52 11.07
N VAL A 90 10.58 -5.39 11.65
CA VAL A 90 10.27 -6.10 12.90
C VAL A 90 10.08 -5.12 14.07
N ARG A 91 10.88 -4.05 14.14
CA ARG A 91 10.75 -3.02 15.19
C ARG A 91 9.44 -2.25 15.07
N ILE A 92 9.06 -1.84 13.86
CA ILE A 92 7.77 -1.18 13.61
C ILE A 92 6.61 -2.11 13.97
N LYS A 93 6.71 -3.39 13.60
CA LYS A 93 5.73 -4.43 13.96
C LYS A 93 5.55 -4.56 15.48
N HIS A 94 6.65 -4.58 16.23
CA HIS A 94 6.60 -4.74 17.69
C HIS A 94 6.15 -3.47 18.43
N GLY A 95 6.48 -2.28 17.91
CA GLY A 95 6.15 -1.01 18.57
C GLY A 95 4.71 -0.54 18.31
N TYR A 96 4.35 -0.38 17.04
CA TYR A 96 3.09 0.28 16.64
C TYR A 96 2.07 -0.66 15.99
N GLY A 97 2.45 -1.92 15.76
CA GLY A 97 1.58 -2.94 15.17
C GLY A 97 0.99 -2.50 13.83
N ILE A 98 -0.24 -2.94 13.56
CA ILE A 98 -0.95 -2.59 12.34
C ILE A 98 -1.44 -1.13 12.33
N ILE A 99 -1.72 -0.55 13.49
CA ILE A 99 -2.26 0.80 13.60
C ILE A 99 -1.24 1.83 13.11
N GLY A 100 0.02 1.74 13.55
CA GLY A 100 1.06 2.67 13.06
C GLY A 100 1.37 2.48 11.59
N LEU A 101 1.32 1.24 11.08
CA LEU A 101 1.48 0.99 9.65
C LEU A 101 0.32 1.63 8.88
N ALA A 102 -0.91 1.37 9.28
CA ALA A 102 -2.09 1.93 8.62
C ALA A 102 -2.07 3.46 8.67
N ALA A 103 -1.72 4.08 9.80
CA ALA A 103 -1.74 5.54 9.94
C ALA A 103 -0.73 6.27 9.04
N ILE A 104 0.45 5.69 8.76
CA ILE A 104 1.54 6.41 8.10
C ILE A 104 1.75 5.91 6.66
N ALA A 105 1.55 4.63 6.41
CA ALA A 105 1.98 4.01 5.17
C ALA A 105 1.15 4.42 3.93
N PRO A 106 -0.18 4.52 3.92
CA PRO A 106 -0.94 4.80 2.70
C PRO A 106 -0.58 6.09 1.93
N PRO A 107 -0.27 7.23 2.58
CA PRO A 107 0.19 8.43 1.87
C PRO A 107 1.69 8.38 1.53
N ILE A 108 2.53 7.83 2.43
CA ILE A 108 3.99 7.86 2.25
C ILE A 108 4.44 6.75 1.30
N LEU A 109 4.01 5.53 1.58
CA LEU A 109 4.16 4.36 0.74
C LEU A 109 2.97 4.26 -0.20
N SER A 110 3.18 3.78 -1.42
CA SER A 110 2.06 3.55 -2.33
C SER A 110 1.12 2.47 -1.79
N VAL A 111 -0.16 2.54 -2.14
CA VAL A 111 -1.18 1.54 -1.79
C VAL A 111 -0.72 0.10 -2.07
N PRO A 112 -0.08 -0.24 -3.21
CA PRO A 112 0.33 -1.61 -3.50
C PRO A 112 1.40 -2.07 -2.51
N ILE A 113 2.38 -1.22 -2.20
CA ILE A 113 3.45 -1.54 -1.26
C ILE A 113 2.88 -1.72 0.14
N THR A 114 2.03 -0.80 0.60
CA THR A 114 1.38 -0.85 1.91
C THR A 114 0.53 -2.10 2.06
N ALA A 115 -0.33 -2.41 1.08
CA ALA A 115 -1.19 -3.58 1.07
C ALA A 115 -0.39 -4.88 1.12
N ILE A 116 0.66 -4.98 0.29
CA ILE A 116 1.55 -6.15 0.25
C ILE A 116 2.31 -6.32 1.57
N LEU A 117 2.82 -5.21 2.15
CA LEU A 117 3.53 -5.24 3.42
C LEU A 117 2.60 -5.69 4.55
N ALA A 118 1.37 -5.18 4.57
CA ALA A 118 0.37 -5.61 5.53
C ALA A 118 -0.03 -7.08 5.35
N ALA A 119 -0.22 -7.55 4.11
CA ALA A 119 -0.45 -8.96 3.82
C ALA A 119 0.73 -9.84 4.25
N LYS A 120 1.97 -9.36 4.14
CA LYS A 120 3.17 -10.08 4.58
C LYS A 120 3.21 -10.28 6.09
N TYR A 121 3.00 -9.20 6.85
CA TYR A 121 3.32 -9.16 8.27
C TYR A 121 2.10 -9.30 9.19
N PHE A 122 0.91 -8.96 8.68
CA PHE A 122 -0.33 -8.85 9.46
C PHE A 122 -1.50 -9.66 8.87
N ARG A 123 -1.30 -10.53 7.88
CA ARG A 123 -2.37 -11.41 7.31
C ARG A 123 -3.19 -12.20 8.32
N HIS A 124 -2.62 -12.50 9.49
CA HIS A 124 -3.29 -13.29 10.52
C HIS A 124 -4.24 -12.44 11.38
N ASP A 125 -4.12 -11.11 11.38
CA ASP A 125 -5.02 -10.21 12.10
C ASP A 125 -6.14 -9.75 11.16
N ARG A 126 -7.38 -10.17 11.46
CA ARG A 126 -8.59 -9.82 10.69
C ARG A 126 -8.89 -8.33 10.68
N ARG A 127 -8.36 -7.56 11.63
CA ARG A 127 -8.53 -6.10 11.71
C ARG A 127 -7.66 -5.35 10.71
N THR A 128 -6.70 -6.03 10.09
CA THR A 128 -5.74 -5.41 9.16
C THR A 128 -6.40 -4.70 7.99
N LEU A 129 -7.28 -5.40 7.27
CA LEU A 129 -7.97 -4.82 6.12
C LEU A 129 -8.87 -3.63 6.51
N PRO A 130 -9.75 -3.75 7.53
CA PRO A 130 -10.54 -2.61 8.00
C PRO A 130 -9.70 -1.40 8.39
N PHE A 131 -8.59 -1.58 9.09
CA PHE A 131 -7.71 -0.47 9.47
C PHE A 131 -7.05 0.20 8.27
N LEU A 132 -6.62 -0.57 7.27
CA LEU A 132 -6.01 -0.02 6.06
C LEU A 132 -7.03 0.76 5.23
N ILE A 133 -8.24 0.23 5.07
CA ILE A 133 -9.33 0.91 4.35
C ILE A 133 -9.73 2.17 5.09
N GLY A 134 -9.95 2.08 6.41
CA GLY A 134 -10.28 3.24 7.24
C GLY A 134 -9.21 4.32 7.20
N SER A 135 -7.93 3.93 7.17
CA SER A 135 -6.83 4.88 7.02
C SER A 135 -6.81 5.53 5.63
N VAL A 136 -7.00 4.75 4.56
CA VAL A 136 -7.08 5.32 3.19
C VAL A 136 -8.22 6.32 3.10
N VAL A 137 -9.39 6.01 3.66
CA VAL A 137 -10.53 6.94 3.71
C VAL A 137 -10.17 8.18 4.52
N LEU A 138 -9.60 8.04 5.72
CA LEU A 138 -9.16 9.18 6.52
C LEU A 138 -8.20 10.09 5.75
N TRP A 139 -7.20 9.50 5.09
CA TRP A 139 -6.22 10.24 4.31
C TRP A 139 -6.79 10.81 3.02
N SER A 140 -7.85 10.24 2.44
CA SER A 140 -8.49 10.85 1.27
C SER A 140 -9.09 12.21 1.65
N PHE A 141 -9.71 12.34 2.83
CA PHE A 141 -10.12 13.65 3.36
C PHE A 141 -8.92 14.58 3.58
N VAL A 142 -7.91 14.13 4.33
CA VAL A 142 -6.76 14.97 4.70
C VAL A 142 -5.96 15.45 3.49
N LEU A 143 -5.64 14.56 2.54
CA LEU A 143 -4.88 14.93 1.35
C LEU A 143 -5.71 15.78 0.40
N SER A 144 -7.00 15.46 0.21
CA SER A 144 -7.86 16.30 -0.64
C SER A 144 -7.99 17.70 -0.06
N ALA A 145 -8.06 17.84 1.26
CA ALA A 145 -8.08 19.15 1.93
C ALA A 145 -6.73 19.86 1.78
N GLY A 146 -5.61 19.15 1.97
CA GLY A 146 -4.27 19.71 1.79
C GLY A 146 -4.03 20.24 0.38
N TRP A 147 -4.40 19.46 -0.65
CA TRP A 147 -4.26 19.86 -2.05
C TRP A 147 -5.27 20.92 -2.50
N LEU A 148 -6.39 21.07 -1.79
CA LEU A 148 -7.38 22.11 -2.08
C LEU A 148 -6.78 23.52 -1.93
N PHE A 149 -5.90 23.72 -0.93
CA PHE A 149 -5.24 25.01 -0.69
C PHE A 149 -4.16 25.34 -1.72
N SER A 150 -3.68 24.35 -2.48
CA SER A 150 -2.65 24.52 -3.51
C SER A 150 -3.21 24.60 -4.94
N ARG A 151 -4.55 24.59 -5.10
CA ARG A 151 -5.20 24.70 -6.41
C ARG A 151 -5.31 26.15 -6.87
#